data_AF-A0A6J6HP03-F1
#
_entry.id   AF-A0A6J6HP03-F1
#
_cell.length_a   1.000
_cell.length_b   1.000
_cell.length_c   1.000
_cell.angle_alpha   90.00
_cell.angle_beta   90.00
_cell.angle_gamma   90.00
#
_symmetry.space_group_name_H-M   'P 1'
#
loop_
_entity.id
_entity.type
_entity.pdbx_description
1 polymer ?
#
loop_
_entity_poly.entity_id
_entity_poly.type
_entity_poly.pdbx_seq_one_letter_code
_entity_poly.pdbx_strand_id
1 'polypeptide(L)'
;MALLVIGIIPTTAQAASSLNAGTVSTNVAEFRQDIRGLLNSYYSKYGSRLSPTEQTHMTSLIKQVDTELAIVQSKSQVIAKLSQQQAPKSKQLAAARSGAKAFDTAYSHAITSLEQVQPLLQPKLSLFEALRAKSDLDQSLRTFETLGTQLHTLAG
;
A
#
# COMPACT_ATOMS: atom_id res chain seq x y z
N MET A 1 1.48 -20.17 -48.52
CA MET A 1 0.38 -19.94 -47.57
C MET A 1 0.80 -20.42 -46.20
N ALA A 2 0.71 -19.55 -45.19
CA ALA A 2 0.59 -19.76 -43.72
C ALA A 2 1.58 -20.72 -43.00
N LEU A 3 2.15 -20.44 -41.83
CA LEU A 3 2.13 -19.33 -40.88
C LEU A 3 3.37 -19.56 -39.99
N LEU A 4 4.34 -18.65 -39.94
CA LEU A 4 5.44 -18.75 -38.96
C LEU A 4 4.96 -18.06 -37.68
N VAL A 5 4.55 -18.85 -36.68
CA VAL A 5 4.21 -18.36 -35.34
C VAL A 5 5.53 -18.00 -34.66
N ILE A 6 5.95 -16.74 -34.81
CA ILE A 6 7.01 -16.16 -34.00
C ILE A 6 6.41 -16.00 -32.60
N GLY A 7 6.72 -16.96 -31.73
CA GLY A 7 6.48 -16.83 -30.29
C GLY A 7 7.24 -15.60 -29.80
N ILE A 8 6.51 -14.53 -29.57
CA ILE A 8 7.02 -13.34 -28.91
C ILE A 8 7.24 -13.76 -27.46
N ILE A 9 8.44 -14.21 -27.14
CA ILE A 9 8.90 -14.26 -25.75
C ILE A 9 8.78 -12.81 -25.27
N PRO A 10 7.95 -12.49 -24.25
CA PRO A 10 7.99 -11.17 -23.67
C PRO A 10 9.36 -11.06 -23.03
N THR A 11 10.28 -10.40 -23.72
CA THR A 11 11.51 -9.90 -23.15
C THR A 11 11.08 -9.06 -21.95
N THR A 12 11.32 -9.59 -20.75
CA THR A 12 11.46 -8.79 -19.53
C THR A 12 12.71 -7.93 -19.67
N ALA A 13 12.72 -7.06 -20.67
CA ALA A 13 13.39 -5.79 -20.57
C ALA A 13 12.56 -5.02 -19.54
N GLN A 14 12.77 -5.36 -18.28
CA GLN A 14 12.51 -4.49 -17.16
C GLN A 14 13.26 -3.23 -17.53
N ALA A 15 12.56 -2.28 -18.13
CA ALA A 15 13.02 -0.93 -18.20
C ALA A 15 13.43 -0.63 -16.77
N ALA A 16 14.74 -0.44 -16.56
CA ALA A 16 15.22 0.28 -15.42
C ALA A 16 14.70 1.71 -15.59
N SER A 17 13.40 1.87 -15.39
CA SER A 17 12.74 3.15 -15.19
C SER A 17 13.53 3.72 -14.03
N SER A 18 14.41 4.68 -14.30
CA SER A 18 15.12 5.43 -13.27
C SER A 18 14.07 5.84 -12.25
N LEU A 19 14.14 5.24 -11.06
CA LEU A 19 13.04 5.23 -10.13
C LEU A 19 12.72 6.69 -9.76
N ASN A 20 11.59 7.21 -10.24
CA ASN A 20 11.27 8.62 -10.15
C ASN A 20 10.54 8.89 -8.83
N ALA A 21 11.15 9.69 -7.94
CA ALA A 21 10.58 10.02 -6.64
C ALA A 21 9.19 10.67 -6.73
N GLY A 22 8.92 11.45 -7.77
CA GLY A 22 7.61 12.01 -8.06
C GLY A 22 6.57 10.92 -8.36
N THR A 23 6.91 9.97 -9.24
CA THR A 23 6.04 8.81 -9.53
C THR A 23 5.77 7.97 -8.29
N VAL A 24 6.79 7.67 -7.48
CA VAL A 24 6.61 6.95 -6.21
C VAL A 24 5.66 7.71 -5.29
N SER A 25 5.81 9.03 -5.17
CA SER A 25 4.91 9.83 -4.34
C SER A 25 3.46 9.84 -4.85
N THR A 26 3.24 9.84 -6.16
CA THR A 26 1.90 9.73 -6.74
C THR A 26 1.30 8.37 -6.43
N ASN A 27 2.05 7.28 -6.66
CA ASN A 27 1.58 5.92 -6.40
C ASN A 27 1.22 5.69 -4.92
N VAL A 28 2.00 6.27 -3.98
CA VAL A 28 1.67 6.22 -2.54
C VAL A 28 0.36 6.96 -2.25
N ALA A 29 0.13 8.11 -2.87
CA ALA A 29 -1.10 8.87 -2.68
C ALA A 29 -2.32 8.13 -3.24
N GLU A 30 -2.20 7.54 -4.44
CA GLU A 30 -3.24 6.71 -5.06
C GLU A 30 -3.54 5.49 -4.20
N PHE A 31 -2.51 4.76 -3.77
CA PHE A 31 -2.67 3.61 -2.89
C PHE A 31 -3.42 3.94 -1.60
N ARG A 32 -3.10 5.08 -0.95
CA ARG A 32 -3.85 5.53 0.23
C ARG A 32 -5.33 5.76 -0.09
N GLN A 33 -5.65 6.38 -1.23
CA GLN A 33 -7.04 6.59 -1.64
C GLN A 33 -7.76 5.26 -1.86
N ASP A 34 -7.11 4.31 -2.53
CA ASP A 34 -7.66 2.99 -2.82
C ASP A 34 -7.93 2.21 -1.53
N ILE A 35 -6.98 2.17 -0.60
CA ILE A 35 -7.16 1.51 0.70
C ILE A 35 -8.27 2.14 1.50
N ARG A 36 -8.34 3.48 1.53
CA ARG A 36 -9.42 4.19 2.22
C ARG A 36 -10.78 3.85 1.61
N GLY A 37 -10.88 3.82 0.28
CA GLY A 37 -12.08 3.42 -0.44
C GLY A 37 -12.47 1.97 -0.14
N LEU A 38 -11.49 1.06 -0.16
CA LEU A 38 -11.68 -0.36 0.13
C LEU A 38 -12.21 -0.56 1.55
N LEU A 39 -11.53 -0.03 2.56
CA LEU A 39 -11.90 -0.15 3.97
C LEU A 39 -13.30 0.43 4.24
N ASN A 40 -13.61 1.60 3.67
CA ASN A 40 -14.95 2.18 3.77
C ASN A 40 -16.02 1.31 3.11
N SER A 41 -15.72 0.68 1.96
CA SER A 41 -16.63 -0.25 1.31
C SER A 41 -16.90 -1.48 2.17
N TYR A 42 -15.86 -2.06 2.77
CA TYR A 42 -15.98 -3.20 3.69
C TYR A 42 -16.79 -2.82 4.95
N TYR A 43 -16.50 -1.67 5.56
CA TYR A 43 -17.24 -1.20 6.73
C TYR A 43 -18.72 -0.94 6.39
N SER A 44 -19.00 -0.34 5.24
CA SER A 44 -20.39 -0.12 4.79
C SER A 44 -21.15 -1.42 4.54
N LYS A 45 -20.49 -2.44 3.99
CA LYS A 45 -21.13 -3.74 3.66
C LYS A 45 -21.32 -4.64 4.88
N TYR A 46 -20.34 -4.66 5.79
CA TYR A 46 -20.28 -5.67 6.85
C TYR A 46 -20.36 -5.07 8.26
N GLY A 47 -20.23 -3.75 8.42
CA GLY A 47 -20.23 -3.08 9.73
C GLY A 47 -21.51 -3.31 10.54
N SER A 48 -22.67 -3.46 9.87
CA SER A 48 -23.93 -3.78 10.54
C SER A 48 -23.97 -5.19 11.17
N ARG A 49 -23.06 -6.09 10.78
CA ARG A 49 -22.92 -7.44 11.35
C ARG A 49 -22.03 -7.48 12.59
N LEU A 50 -21.37 -6.36 12.91
CA LEU A 50 -20.51 -6.19 14.07
C LEU A 50 -21.31 -5.63 15.24
N SER A 51 -20.97 -6.05 16.45
CA SER A 51 -21.45 -5.41 17.69
C SER A 51 -20.94 -3.97 17.79
N PRO A 52 -21.56 -3.11 18.63
CA PRO A 52 -21.11 -1.71 18.79
C PRO A 52 -19.63 -1.57 19.19
N THR A 53 -19.14 -2.48 20.04
CA THR A 53 -17.73 -2.51 20.45
C THR A 53 -16.81 -2.87 19.28
N GLU A 54 -17.19 -3.87 18.48
CA GLU A 54 -16.44 -4.27 17.28
C GLU A 54 -16.47 -3.17 16.20
N GLN A 55 -17.58 -2.46 16.03
CA GLN A 55 -17.68 -1.31 15.11
C GLN A 55 -16.75 -0.18 15.53
N THR A 56 -16.71 0.13 16.83
CA THR A 56 -15.81 1.15 17.40
C THR A 56 -14.35 0.75 17.17
N HIS A 57 -14.02 -0.51 17.44
CA HIS A 57 -12.68 -1.06 17.22
C HIS A 57 -12.28 -0.98 15.73
N MET A 58 -13.14 -1.44 14.83
CA MET A 58 -12.92 -1.39 13.38
C MET A 58 -12.70 0.06 12.90
N THR A 59 -13.52 1.00 13.36
CA THR A 59 -13.38 2.42 13.01
C THR A 59 -12.04 3.00 13.50
N SER A 60 -11.58 2.59 14.68
CA SER A 60 -10.27 2.98 15.21
C SER A 60 -9.14 2.47 14.33
N LEU A 61 -9.20 1.19 13.93
CA LEU A 61 -8.19 0.58 13.06
C LEU A 61 -8.17 1.24 11.67
N ILE A 62 -9.33 1.52 11.07
CA ILE A 62 -9.41 2.25 9.79
C ILE A 62 -8.75 3.63 9.89
N LYS A 63 -8.99 4.37 10.98
CA LYS A 63 -8.34 5.67 11.21
C LYS A 63 -6.82 5.55 11.41
N GLN A 64 -6.39 4.51 12.11
CA GLN A 64 -4.97 4.23 12.31
C GLN A 64 -4.27 3.97 10.98
N VAL A 65 -4.83 3.08 10.14
CA VAL A 65 -4.31 2.79 8.81
C VAL A 65 -4.24 4.06 7.94
N ASP A 66 -5.30 4.88 7.91
CA ASP A 66 -5.26 6.14 7.15
C ASP A 66 -4.19 7.11 7.67
N THR A 67 -3.98 7.17 8.99
CA THR A 67 -2.95 8.02 9.60
C THR A 67 -1.55 7.55 9.21
N GLU A 68 -1.30 6.24 9.25
CA GLU A 68 -0.01 5.66 8.88
C GLU A 68 0.30 5.86 7.40
N LEU A 69 -0.67 5.61 6.53
CA LEU A 69 -0.53 5.88 5.09
C LEU A 69 -0.38 7.38 4.79
N ALA A 70 -1.01 8.26 5.57
CA ALA A 70 -0.80 9.71 5.47
C ALA A 70 0.66 10.10 5.80
N ILE A 71 1.27 9.45 6.79
CA ILE A 71 2.67 9.68 7.14
C ILE A 71 3.58 9.22 5.99
N VAL A 72 3.36 8.01 5.45
CA VAL A 72 4.14 7.50 4.31
C VAL A 72 4.01 8.44 3.10
N GLN A 73 2.79 8.88 2.79
CA GLN A 73 2.52 9.86 1.72
C GLN A 73 3.23 11.19 1.96
N SER A 74 3.17 11.73 3.18
CA SER A 74 3.86 12.98 3.52
C SER A 74 5.38 12.85 3.32
N LYS A 75 5.97 11.73 3.73
CA LYS A 75 7.40 11.47 3.52
C LYS A 75 7.74 11.29 2.05
N SER A 76 6.92 10.58 1.26
CA SER A 76 7.16 10.42 -0.18
C SER A 76 7.11 11.77 -0.92
N GLN A 77 6.19 12.66 -0.54
CA GLN A 77 6.10 14.01 -1.08
C GLN A 77 7.35 14.85 -0.78
N VAL A 78 7.92 14.72 0.42
CA VAL A 78 9.18 15.39 0.79
C VAL A 78 10.33 14.87 -0.07
N ILE A 79 10.42 13.56 -0.30
CA ILE A 79 11.45 12.96 -1.16
C ILE A 79 11.31 13.50 -2.59
N ALA A 80 10.10 13.49 -3.14
CA ALA A 80 9.80 14.02 -4.48
C ALA A 80 10.19 15.49 -4.61
N LYS A 81 9.82 16.32 -3.64
CA LYS A 81 10.15 17.76 -3.62
C LYS A 81 11.66 17.99 -3.60
N LEU A 82 12.39 17.29 -2.73
CA LEU A 82 13.85 17.44 -2.64
C LEU A 82 14.56 16.96 -3.92
N SER A 83 14.04 15.91 -4.56
CA SER A 83 14.54 15.43 -5.85
C SER A 83 14.30 16.45 -6.96
N GLN A 84 13.09 17.01 -7.05
CA GLN A 84 12.73 18.04 -8.03
C GLN A 84 13.55 19.32 -7.85
N GLN A 85 13.82 19.72 -6.61
CA GLN A 85 14.66 20.88 -6.27
C GLN A 85 16.16 20.62 -6.44
N GLN A 86 16.56 19.41 -6.86
CA GLN A 86 17.96 19.00 -6.97
C GLN A 86 18.75 19.30 -5.68
N ALA A 87 18.11 19.08 -4.53
CA ALA A 87 18.73 19.31 -3.22
C ALA A 87 20.01 18.46 -3.08
N PRO A 88 20.94 18.81 -2.17
CA PRO A 88 22.14 18.01 -1.93
C PRO A 88 21.82 16.52 -1.74
N LYS A 89 22.59 15.62 -2.36
CA LYS A 89 22.36 14.16 -2.32
C LYS A 89 22.19 13.63 -0.90
N SER A 90 22.94 14.16 0.07
CA SER A 90 22.82 13.80 1.49
C SER A 90 21.43 14.09 2.07
N LYS A 91 20.80 15.21 1.69
CA LYS A 91 19.43 15.56 2.11
C LYS A 91 18.40 14.67 1.44
N GLN A 92 18.57 14.36 0.15
CA GLN A 92 17.69 13.44 -0.56
C GLN A 92 17.73 12.04 0.08
N LEU A 93 18.94 11.54 0.37
CA LEU A 93 19.15 10.23 0.99
C LEU A 93 18.57 10.16 2.41
N ALA A 94 18.77 11.21 3.22
CA ALA A 94 18.20 11.28 4.56
C ALA A 94 16.67 11.28 4.53
N ALA A 95 16.05 12.02 3.60
CA ALA A 95 14.61 12.00 3.41
C ALA A 95 14.11 10.62 2.93
N ALA A 96 14.83 9.99 1.99
CA ALA A 96 14.48 8.67 1.48
C ALA A 96 14.53 7.60 2.56
N ARG A 97 15.58 7.58 3.40
CA ARG A 97 15.67 6.72 4.60
C ARG A 97 14.55 6.97 5.59
N SER A 98 14.17 8.24 5.81
CA SER A 98 13.00 8.56 6.65
C SER A 98 11.69 8.04 6.05
N GLY A 99 11.56 8.01 4.72
CA GLY A 99 10.40 7.44 4.03
C GLY A 99 10.36 5.91 4.16
N ALA A 100 11.48 5.24 3.92
CA ALA A 100 11.61 3.79 4.11
C ALA A 100 11.26 3.36 5.55
N LYS A 101 11.80 4.04 6.56
CA LYS A 101 11.45 3.77 7.97
C LYS A 101 9.95 3.98 8.28
N ALA A 102 9.34 5.01 7.69
CA ALA A 102 7.91 5.26 7.85
C ALA A 102 7.08 4.13 7.22
N PHE A 103 7.51 3.64 6.05
CA PHE A 103 6.93 2.46 5.41
C PHE A 103 7.05 1.22 6.30
N ASP A 104 8.24 0.91 6.84
CA ASP A 104 8.43 -0.28 7.69
C ASP A 104 7.52 -0.26 8.91
N THR A 105 7.34 0.92 9.51
CA THR A 105 6.45 1.11 10.65
C THR A 105 5.00 0.84 10.25
N ALA A 106 4.54 1.45 9.14
CA ALA A 106 3.19 1.25 8.63
C ALA A 106 2.94 -0.21 8.20
N TYR A 107 3.94 -0.88 7.62
CA TYR A 107 3.87 -2.28 7.23
C TYR A 107 3.73 -3.20 8.44
N SER A 108 4.56 -3.01 9.46
CA SER A 108 4.49 -3.78 10.71
C SER A 108 3.13 -3.62 11.40
N HIS A 109 2.62 -2.39 11.47
CA HIS A 109 1.30 -2.11 12.04
C HIS A 109 0.15 -2.66 11.19
N ALA A 110 0.26 -2.65 9.86
CA ALA A 110 -0.72 -3.27 8.97
C ALA A 110 -0.82 -4.78 9.23
N ILE A 111 0.31 -5.49 9.31
CA ILE A 111 0.32 -6.93 9.63
C ILE A 111 -0.29 -7.20 11.01
N THR A 112 0.12 -6.43 12.03
CA THR A 112 -0.43 -6.55 13.38
C THR A 112 -1.94 -6.29 13.42
N SER A 113 -2.43 -5.31 12.65
CA SER A 113 -3.86 -4.98 12.57
C SER A 113 -4.65 -6.10 11.89
N LEU A 114 -4.07 -6.76 10.88
CA LEU A 114 -4.71 -7.90 10.22
C LEU A 114 -4.89 -9.07 11.18
N GLU A 115 -3.89 -9.36 12.02
CA GLU A 115 -3.97 -10.40 13.06
C GLU A 115 -5.09 -10.12 14.07
N GLN A 116 -5.37 -8.84 14.35
CA GLN A 116 -6.47 -8.43 15.24
C GLN A 116 -7.84 -8.46 14.56
N VAL A 117 -7.92 -8.11 13.27
CA VAL A 117 -9.16 -7.99 12.52
C VAL A 117 -9.70 -9.33 12.03
N GLN A 118 -8.80 -10.23 11.63
CA GLN A 118 -9.17 -11.53 11.08
C GLN A 118 -10.14 -12.32 11.98
N PRO A 119 -9.89 -12.51 13.29
CA PRO A 119 -10.82 -13.25 14.16
C PRO A 119 -12.17 -12.55 14.37
N LEU A 120 -12.24 -11.22 14.20
CA LEU A 120 -13.49 -10.46 14.31
C LEU A 120 -14.37 -10.64 13.07
N LEU A 121 -13.76 -10.63 11.88
CA LEU A 121 -14.48 -10.68 10.62
C LEU A 121 -14.77 -12.10 10.15
N GLN A 122 -13.87 -13.06 10.36
CA GLN A 122 -14.00 -14.42 9.86
C GLN A 122 -15.35 -15.09 10.20
N PRO A 123 -15.90 -15.01 11.43
CA PRO A 123 -17.19 -15.63 11.74
C PRO A 123 -18.41 -14.87 11.18
N LYS A 124 -18.22 -13.66 10.63
CA LYS A 124 -19.29 -12.77 10.14
C LYS A 124 -19.42 -12.75 8.62
N LEU A 125 -18.47 -13.36 7.93
CA LEU A 125 -18.42 -13.43 6.47
C LEU A 125 -18.83 -14.83 6.00
N SER A 126 -19.61 -14.88 4.94
CA SER A 126 -19.81 -16.11 4.17
C SER A 126 -18.49 -16.52 3.47
N LEU A 127 -18.42 -17.76 3.01
CA LEU A 127 -17.24 -18.29 2.30
C LEU A 127 -16.80 -17.40 1.13
N PHE A 128 -17.74 -16.98 0.27
CA PHE A 128 -17.43 -16.13 -0.89
C PHE A 128 -16.99 -14.72 -0.49
N GLU A 129 -17.59 -14.15 0.56
CA GLU A 129 -17.19 -12.85 1.09
C GLU A 129 -15.77 -12.92 1.69
N ALA A 130 -15.44 -14.01 2.40
CA ALA A 130 -14.11 -14.24 2.96
C ALA A 130 -13.05 -14.45 1.87
N LEU A 131 -13.36 -15.22 0.82
CA LEU A 131 -12.46 -15.41 -0.34
C LEU A 131 -12.18 -14.08 -1.06
N ARG A 132 -13.21 -13.24 -1.23
CA ARG A 132 -13.06 -11.91 -1.81
C ARG A 132 -12.22 -10.99 -0.93
N ALA A 133 -12.48 -10.96 0.38
CA ALA A 133 -11.70 -10.20 1.35
C ALA A 133 -10.22 -10.58 1.31
N LYS A 134 -9.93 -11.88 1.23
CA LYS A 134 -8.57 -12.37 1.09
C LYS A 134 -7.92 -11.91 -0.23
N SER A 135 -8.63 -12.03 -1.35
CA SER A 135 -8.11 -11.58 -2.64
C SER A 135 -7.78 -10.08 -2.66
N ASP A 136 -8.68 -9.25 -2.12
CA ASP A 136 -8.49 -7.80 -2.04
C ASP A 136 -7.31 -7.45 -1.11
N LEU A 137 -7.16 -8.18 -0.01
CA LEU A 137 -6.02 -8.04 0.92
C LEU A 137 -4.70 -8.44 0.27
N ASP A 138 -4.63 -9.62 -0.36
CA ASP A 138 -3.41 -10.12 -1.03
C ASP A 138 -2.97 -9.17 -2.15
N GLN A 139 -3.92 -8.57 -2.87
CA GLN A 139 -3.63 -7.54 -3.87
C GLN A 139 -3.07 -6.26 -3.22
N SER A 140 -3.73 -5.78 -2.17
CA SER A 140 -3.33 -4.58 -1.43
C SER A 140 -1.93 -4.70 -0.82
N LEU A 141 -1.62 -5.86 -0.22
CA LEU A 141 -0.30 -6.14 0.35
C LEU A 141 0.79 -6.17 -0.73
N ARG A 142 0.56 -6.84 -1.86
CA ARG A 142 1.53 -6.85 -2.98
C ARG A 142 1.80 -5.45 -3.51
N THR A 143 0.78 -4.61 -3.65
CA THR A 143 0.96 -3.21 -4.04
C THR A 143 1.75 -2.45 -2.98
N PHE A 144 1.46 -2.66 -1.70
CA PHE A 144 2.18 -2.00 -0.61
C PHE A 144 3.66 -2.42 -0.55
N GLU A 145 3.96 -3.71 -0.67
CA GLU A 145 5.33 -4.24 -0.77
C GLU A 145 6.10 -3.67 -1.97
N THR A 146 5.41 -3.48 -3.10
CA THR A 146 6.00 -2.83 -4.29
C THR A 146 6.39 -1.38 -3.98
N LEU A 147 5.52 -0.62 -3.32
CA LEU A 147 5.83 0.74 -2.87
C LEU A 147 6.96 0.77 -1.85
N GLY A 148 6.99 -0.21 -0.94
CA GLY A 148 8.09 -0.40 0.01
C GLY A 148 9.42 -0.60 -0.68
N THR A 149 9.47 -1.50 -1.67
CA THR A 149 10.67 -1.76 -2.48
C THR A 149 11.13 -0.49 -3.20
N GLN A 150 10.20 0.29 -3.75
CA GLN A 150 10.50 1.58 -4.39
C GLN A 150 11.09 2.59 -3.41
N LEU A 151 10.50 2.74 -2.22
CA LEU A 151 11.00 3.64 -1.18
C LEU A 151 12.39 3.24 -0.66
N HIS A 152 12.63 1.94 -0.49
CA HIS A 152 13.94 1.42 -0.11
C HIS A 152 14.99 1.63 -1.20
N THR A 153 14.62 1.46 -2.47
CA THR A 153 15.53 1.73 -3.60
C THR A 153 15.94 3.20 -3.65
N LEU A 154 15.04 4.13 -3.32
CA LEU A 154 15.39 5.56 -3.19
C LEU A 154 16.30 5.84 -1.98
N ALA A 155 16.24 5.00 -0.94
CA ALA A 155 16.96 5.17 0.32
C ALA A 155 18.42 4.73 0.27
N GLY A 156 18.82 4.01 -0.78
CA GLY A 156 20.20 3.56 -1.04
C GLY A 156 20.60 2.37 -0.20
#